data_AF-A0A379TWL8-F1
#
_entry.id   AF-A0A379TWL8-F1
#
_cell.length_a   1.000
_cell.length_b   1.000
_cell.length_c   1.000
_cell.angle_alpha   90.00
_cell.angle_beta   90.00
_cell.angle_gamma   90.00
#
_symmetry.space_group_name_H-M   'P 1'
#
loop_
_entity.id
_entity.type
_entity.pdbx_description
1 polymer ?
#
loop_
_entity_poly.entity_id
_entity_poly.type
_entity_poly.pdbx_seq_one_letter_code
_entity_poly.pdbx_strand_id
1 'polypeptide(L)' 'MTLRDALSMFVARRCDVLPVVNQQGEPCGTLHFRDLLSETSPRETPV' A
#
# COMPACT_ATOMS: atom_id res chain seq x y z
N MET A 1 3.68 -6.06 -8.48
CA MET A 1 4.16 -5.88 -7.10
C MET A 1 3.22 -6.58 -6.15
N THR A 2 3.74 -7.20 -5.10
CA THR A 2 2.94 -7.74 -3.99
C THR A 2 2.88 -6.74 -2.83
N LEU A 3 1.93 -6.93 -1.91
CA LEU A 3 1.84 -6.14 -0.68
C LEU A 3 3.14 -6.18 0.14
N ARG A 4 3.80 -7.34 0.16
CA ARG A 4 5.10 -7.54 0.81
C ARG A 4 6.18 -6.66 0.22
N ASP A 5 6.22 -6.51 -1.10
CA ASP A 5 7.20 -5.64 -1.77
C ASP A 5 6.98 -4.17 -1.36
N ALA A 6 5.71 -3.74 -1.31
CA ALA A 6 5.36 -2.41 -0.83
C ALA A 6 5.79 -2.21 0.63
N LEU A 7 5.51 -3.18 1.53
CA LEU A 7 5.97 -3.16 2.92
C LEU A 7 7.49 -3.07 3.04
N SER A 8 8.23 -3.85 2.25
CA SER A 8 9.69 -3.79 2.22
C SER A 8 10.19 -2.39 1.80
N MET A 9 9.55 -1.77 0.80
CA MET A 9 9.87 -0.42 0.36
C MET A 9 9.63 0.65 1.42
N PHE A 10 8.52 0.58 2.17
CA PHE A 10 8.25 1.50 3.28
C PHE A 10 9.35 1.42 4.34
N VAL A 11 9.77 0.20 4.72
CA VAL A 11 10.81 -0.01 5.72
C VAL A 11 12.18 0.44 5.21
N ALA A 12 12.55 0.06 3.99
CA ALA A 12 13.84 0.39 3.40
C ALA A 12 14.02 1.90 3.19
N ARG A 13 12.96 2.60 2.81
CA ARG A 13 12.98 4.04 2.56
C ARG A 13 12.64 4.88 3.80
N ARG A 14 12.22 4.24 4.89
CA ARG A 14 11.75 4.90 6.12
C ARG A 14 10.69 5.96 5.82
N CYS A 15 9.74 5.61 4.96
CA CYS A 15 8.65 6.48 4.55
C CYS A 15 7.30 5.85 4.88
N ASP A 16 6.28 6.69 5.03
CA ASP A 16 4.91 6.25 5.30
C ASP A 16 4.02 6.30 4.06
N VAL A 17 4.55 6.81 2.94
CA VAL A 17 3.82 7.00 1.68
C VAL A 17 4.67 6.49 0.52
N LEU A 18 4.07 5.70 -0.37
CA LEU A 18 4.68 5.25 -1.61
C LEU A 18 3.83 5.69 -2.81
N PRO A 19 4.43 6.27 -3.86
CA PRO A 19 3.71 6.50 -5.11
C PRO A 19 3.40 5.15 -5.77
N VAL A 20 2.15 4.97 -6.17
CA VAL A 20 1.72 3.84 -6.99
C VAL A 20 1.83 4.27 -8.44
N VAL A 21 2.62 3.55 -9.23
CA VAL A 21 2.76 3.78 -10.66
C VAL A 21 2.10 2.66 -11.46
N ASN A 22 1.56 2.99 -12.63
CA ASN A 22 1.12 1.98 -13.59
C ASN A 22 2.31 1.25 -14.24
N GLN A 23 2.01 0.31 -15.14
CA GLN A 23 3.04 -0.44 -15.87
C GLN A 23 3.87 0.43 -16.83
N GLN A 24 3.36 1.61 -17.22
CA GLN A 24 4.12 2.60 -18.00
C GLN A 24 5.00 3.51 -17.13
N GLY A 25 4.94 3.36 -15.81
CA GLY A 25 5.69 4.18 -14.85
C GLY A 25 5.02 5.50 -14.47
N GLU A 26 3.77 5.72 -14.89
CA GLU A 26 3.03 6.94 -14.57
C GLU A 26 2.38 6.85 -13.18
N PRO A 27 2.40 7.93 -12.38
CA PRO A 27 1.80 7.94 -11.06
C PRO A 27 0.26 7.85 -11.14
N CYS A 28 -0.29 6.79 -10.57
CA CYS A 28 -1.73 6.57 -10.44
C CYS A 28 -2.29 6.99 -9.08
N GLY A 29 -1.43 7.19 -8.07
CA GLY A 29 -1.84 7.59 -6.74
C GLY A 29 -0.77 7.35 -5.69
N THR A 30 -1.18 7.32 -4.42
CA THR A 30 -0.30 7.09 -3.29
C THR A 30 -0.87 6.00 -2.38
N LEU A 31 0.01 5.12 -1.89
CA LEU A 31 -0.29 4.11 -0.90
C LEU A 31 0.27 4.58 0.45
N HIS A 32 -0.56 4.63 1.50
CA HIS A 32 -0.09 4.92 2.85
C HIS A 32 0.14 3.65 3.65
N PHE A 33 1.19 3.63 4.46
CA PHE A 33 1.50 2.50 5.35
C PHE A 33 0.37 2.22 6.35
N ARG A 34 -0.32 3.26 6.82
CA ARG A 34 -1.45 3.14 7.76
C ARG A 34 -2.65 2.38 7.19
N ASP A 35 -2.85 2.43 5.88
CA ASP A 35 -3.97 1.75 5.22
C ASP A 35 -3.76 0.24 5.32
N LEU A 36 -2.51 -0.20 5.15
CA LEU A 36 -2.10 -1.60 5.28
C LEU A 36 -2.29 -2.16 6.69
N LEU A 37 -2.21 -1.30 7.72
CA LEU A 37 -2.42 -1.70 9.12
C LEU A 37 -3.90 -1.72 9.51
N SER A 38 -4.73 -0.91 8.83
CA SER A 38 -6.16 -0.78 9.14
C SER A 38 -7.00 -1.91 8.50
N GLU A 39 -6.47 -2.58 7.49
CA GLU A 39 -7.14 -3.69 6.78
C GLU A 39 -7.17 -5.03 7.55
N THR A 40 -6.64 -5.10 8.78
CA THR A 40 -6.84 -6.29 9.65
C THR A 40 -8.24 -6.37 10.28
N SER A 41 -9.20 -5.57 9.81
CA SER A 41 -10.62 -5.83 10.03
C SER A 41 -11.14 -6.46 8.75
N PRO A 42 -11.36 -7.80 8.66
CA PRO A 42 -12.21 -8.30 7.61
C PRO A 42 -13.53 -7.55 7.78
N ARG A 43 -13.87 -6.67 6.84
CA ARG A 43 -15.22 -6.12 6.76
C ARG A 43 -16.12 -7.31 6.50
N GLU A 44 -16.64 -7.89 7.58
CA GLU A 44 -17.88 -8.66 7.54
C GLU A 44 -18.91 -7.73 6.89
N THR A 45 -19.21 -7.99 5.62
CA THR A 45 -20.40 -7.45 4.97
C THR A 45 -21.59 -8.14 5.63
N PRO A 46 -22.42 -7.46 6.45
CA PRO A 46 -23.68 -8.04 6.84
C PRO A 46 -24.55 -8.09 5.59
N VAL A 47 -24.95 -9.32 5.23
CA VAL A 47 -25.99 -9.62 4.23
C VAL A 47 -27.37 -9.44 4.86
#